data_AF-A0A7V0JF07-F1
#
_entry.id   AF-A0A7V0JF07-F1
#
_cell.length_a   1.000
_cell.length_b   1.000
_cell.length_c   1.000
_cell.angle_alpha   90.00
_cell.angle_beta   90.00
_cell.angle_gamma   90.00
#
_symmetry.space_group_name_H-M   'P 1'
#
loop_
_entity.id
_entity.type
_entity.pdbx_description
1 polymer ?
#
loop_
_entity_poly.entity_id
_entity_poly.type
_entity_poly.pdbx_seq_one_letter_code
_entity_poly.pdbx_strand_id
1 'polypeptide(L)'
;WAKDHPKAGEVRKLCYQKNKSYKTYKSYLEASPPEVAANTMVCLIHQTNYLLDRQLRSLEKGFLNDGGFTERLYHARSRSRRKK
;
A
#
# COMPACT_ATOMS: atom_id res chain seq x y z
N TRP A 1 -10.39 -18.90 -0.48
CA TRP A 1 -10.38 -19.19 0.97
C TRP A 1 -11.41 -18.34 1.69
N ALA A 2 -12.11 -18.88 2.69
CA ALA A 2 -12.94 -18.07 3.59
C ALA A 2 -12.10 -17.06 4.38
N LYS A 3 -12.75 -16.04 4.96
CA LYS A 3 -12.06 -14.93 5.65
C LYS A 3 -11.11 -15.43 6.74
N ASP A 4 -11.49 -16.47 7.47
CA ASP A 4 -10.79 -17.00 8.64
C ASP A 4 -9.93 -18.23 8.32
N HIS A 5 -9.71 -18.51 7.04
CA HIS A 5 -8.86 -19.64 6.63
C HIS A 5 -7.41 -19.44 7.13
N PRO A 6 -6.78 -20.44 7.75
CA PRO A 6 -5.46 -20.30 8.37
C PRO A 6 -4.38 -19.83 7.39
N LYS A 7 -4.33 -20.41 6.18
CA LYS A 7 -3.38 -19.98 5.13
C LYS A 7 -3.61 -18.53 4.68
N ALA A 8 -4.86 -18.05 4.68
CA ALA A 8 -5.14 -16.65 4.36
C ALA A 8 -4.58 -15.73 5.45
N GLY A 9 -4.69 -16.15 6.71
CA GLY A 9 -4.09 -15.47 7.85
C GLY A 9 -2.56 -15.39 7.75
N GLU A 10 -1.90 -16.49 7.39
CA GLU A 10 -0.45 -16.53 7.20
C GLU A 10 0.02 -15.56 6.11
N VAL A 11 -0.55 -15.66 4.90
CA VAL A 11 -0.20 -14.76 3.78
C VAL A 11 -0.47 -13.31 4.17
N ARG A 12 -1.57 -13.02 4.86
CA ARG A 12 -1.88 -11.66 5.30
C ARG A 12 -0.85 -11.13 6.30
N LYS A 13 -0.33 -11.96 7.21
CA LYS A 13 0.70 -11.55 8.18
C LYS A 13 2.03 -11.17 7.52
N LEU A 14 2.35 -11.74 6.36
CA LEU A 14 3.58 -11.40 5.63
C LEU A 14 3.64 -9.91 5.21
N CYS A 15 2.48 -9.23 5.10
CA CYS A 15 2.47 -7.82 4.72
C CYS A 15 3.15 -6.89 5.75
N TYR A 16 3.25 -7.33 7.01
CA TYR A 16 3.90 -6.61 8.11
C TYR A 16 5.42 -6.78 8.13
N GLN A 17 5.98 -7.69 7.32
CA GLN A 17 7.43 -7.81 7.20
C GLN A 17 8.05 -6.57 6.55
N LYS A 18 9.21 -6.16 7.06
CA LYS A 18 10.02 -5.09 6.47
C LYS A 18 10.63 -5.56 5.14
N ASN A 19 10.78 -4.65 4.18
CA ASN A 19 11.41 -4.91 2.88
C ASN A 19 10.80 -6.08 2.08
N LYS A 20 9.48 -6.24 2.16
CA LYS A 20 8.74 -7.22 1.38
C LYS A 20 8.98 -7.05 -0.12
N SER A 21 9.17 -8.16 -0.82
CA SER A 21 9.33 -8.21 -2.28
C SER A 21 8.65 -9.46 -2.81
N TYR A 22 8.70 -9.68 -4.13
CA TYR A 22 8.25 -10.93 -4.73
C TYR A 22 8.80 -12.18 -4.02
N LYS A 23 10.07 -12.13 -3.58
CA LYS A 23 10.74 -13.24 -2.88
C LYS A 23 10.00 -13.67 -1.61
N THR A 24 9.30 -12.76 -0.94
CA THR A 24 8.50 -13.03 0.27
C THR A 24 7.35 -13.99 -0.01
N TYR A 25 6.79 -13.97 -1.23
CA TYR A 25 5.63 -14.77 -1.62
C TYR A 25 5.98 -15.92 -2.57
N LYS A 26 7.24 -16.01 -3.01
CA LYS A 26 7.70 -16.98 -4.02
C LYS A 26 7.30 -18.43 -3.69
N SER A 27 7.43 -18.85 -2.43
CA SER A 27 7.06 -20.20 -1.99
C SER A 27 5.56 -20.49 -2.15
N TYR A 28 4.71 -19.48 -1.92
CA TYR A 28 3.25 -19.58 -2.06
C TYR A 28 2.79 -19.52 -3.52
N LEU A 29 3.60 -18.94 -4.41
CA LEU A 29 3.25 -18.73 -5.81
C LEU A 29 3.82 -19.79 -6.74
N GLU A 30 5.09 -20.17 -6.58
CA GLU A 30 5.78 -21.09 -7.50
C GLU A 30 5.85 -22.53 -6.96
N ALA A 31 6.01 -22.69 -5.65
CA ALA A 31 6.24 -24.00 -5.02
C ALA A 31 4.98 -24.63 -4.41
N SER A 32 3.82 -23.97 -4.56
CA SER A 32 2.56 -24.42 -3.98
C SER A 32 1.56 -24.85 -5.06
N PRO A 33 0.54 -25.67 -4.71
CA PRO A 33 -0.53 -26.02 -5.64
C PRO A 33 -1.20 -24.78 -6.25
N PRO A 34 -1.73 -24.87 -7.49
CA PRO A 34 -2.36 -23.73 -8.18
C PRO A 34 -3.43 -23.01 -7.34
N GLU A 35 -4.21 -23.75 -6.56
CA GLU A 35 -5.22 -23.19 -5.65
C GLU A 35 -4.61 -22.27 -4.59
N VAL A 36 -3.46 -22.65 -4.02
CA VAL A 36 -2.76 -21.86 -3.01
C VAL A 36 -2.18 -20.59 -3.64
N ALA A 37 -1.58 -20.71 -4.83
CA ALA A 37 -1.07 -19.55 -5.57
C ALA A 37 -2.19 -18.56 -5.89
N ALA A 38 -3.32 -19.03 -6.43
CA ALA A 38 -4.48 -18.21 -6.74
C ALA A 38 -5.02 -17.49 -5.51
N ASN A 39 -5.25 -18.20 -4.40
CA ASN A 39 -5.73 -17.59 -3.17
C ASN A 39 -4.74 -16.59 -2.55
N THR A 40 -3.43 -16.84 -2.69
CA THR A 40 -2.38 -15.90 -2.26
C THR A 40 -2.45 -14.62 -3.07
N MET A 41 -2.59 -14.71 -4.40
CA MET A 41 -2.77 -13.54 -5.26
C MET A 41 -4.03 -12.74 -4.91
N VAL A 42 -5.15 -13.42 -4.63
CA VAL A 42 -6.38 -12.75 -4.17
C VAL A 42 -6.14 -11.97 -2.87
N CYS A 43 -5.43 -12.56 -1.90
CA CYS A 43 -5.07 -11.87 -0.66
C CYS A 43 -4.25 -10.61 -0.93
N LEU A 44 -3.25 -10.69 -1.82
CA LEU A 44 -2.41 -9.56 -2.20
C LEU A 44 -3.19 -8.44 -2.89
N ILE A 45 -4.12 -8.78 -3.78
CA ILE A 45 -5.00 -7.80 -4.44
C ILE A 45 -5.81 -7.02 -3.41
N HIS A 46 -6.43 -7.73 -2.46
CA HIS A 46 -7.26 -7.08 -1.42
C HIS A 46 -6.42 -6.16 -0.52
N GLN A 47 -5.22 -6.60 -0.14
CA GLN A 47 -4.30 -5.78 0.63
C GLN A 47 -3.85 -4.54 -0.14
N THR A 48 -3.60 -4.69 -1.44
CA THR A 48 -3.19 -3.57 -2.31
C THR A 48 -4.30 -2.55 -2.44
N ASN A 49 -5.54 -2.98 -2.70
CA ASN A 49 -6.70 -2.09 -2.78
C ASN A 49 -6.90 -1.31 -1.47
N TYR A 50 -6.84 -2.00 -0.32
CA TYR A 50 -6.93 -1.34 0.98
C TYR A 50 -5.86 -0.26 1.19
N LEU A 51 -4.62 -0.53 0.77
CA LEU A 51 -3.51 0.43 0.87
C LEU A 51 -3.70 1.62 -0.07
N LEU A 52 -4.19 1.38 -1.29
CA LEU A 52 -4.50 2.43 -2.27
C LEU A 52 -5.62 3.35 -1.76
N ASP A 53 -6.70 2.79 -1.21
CA ASP A 53 -7.79 3.57 -0.60
C ASP A 53 -7.29 4.46 0.53
N ARG A 54 -6.40 3.92 1.38
CA ARG A 54 -5.79 4.68 2.47
C ARG A 54 -4.87 5.79 1.94
N GLN A 55 -4.11 5.51 0.88
CA GLN A 55 -3.25 6.49 0.24
C GLN A 55 -4.08 7.64 -0.35
N LEU A 56 -5.17 7.34 -1.06
CA LEU A 56 -6.08 8.33 -1.61
C LEU A 56 -6.66 9.24 -0.52
N ARG A 57 -7.20 8.66 0.56
CA ARG A 57 -7.71 9.44 1.72
C ARG A 57 -6.63 10.31 2.35
N SER A 58 -5.40 9.83 2.43
CA SER A 58 -4.27 10.61 2.95
C SER A 58 -3.92 11.78 2.05
N LEU A 59 -3.93 11.58 0.73
CA LEU A 59 -3.67 12.63 -0.25
C LEU A 59 -4.77 13.68 -0.24
N GLU A 60 -6.03 13.25 -0.17
CA GLU A 60 -7.20 14.14 -0.07
C GLU A 60 -7.15 15.01 1.19
N LYS A 61 -6.86 14.40 2.35
CA LYS A 61 -6.69 15.14 3.60
C LYS A 61 -5.53 16.14 3.52
N GLY A 62 -4.41 15.74 2.92
CA GLY A 62 -3.27 16.64 2.70
C GLY A 62 -3.63 17.81 1.78
N PHE A 63 -4.42 17.56 0.73
CA PHE A 63 -4.90 18.59 -0.17
C PHE A 63 -5.82 19.60 0.54
N LEU A 64 -6.76 19.12 1.36
CA LEU A 64 -7.67 19.99 2.12
C LEU A 64 -6.95 20.83 3.19
N ASN A 65 -5.92 20.28 3.83
CA ASN A 65 -5.19 20.96 4.91
C ASN A 65 -4.09 21.89 4.42
N ASP A 66 -3.27 21.43 3.46
CA ASP A 66 -2.05 22.11 3.03
C ASP A 66 -2.21 22.82 1.67
N GLY A 67 -3.34 22.62 1.01
CA GLY A 67 -3.59 23.08 -0.35
C GLY A 67 -2.97 22.19 -1.42
N GLY A 68 -3.27 22.51 -2.68
CA GLY A 68 -2.74 21.82 -3.84
C GLY A 68 -1.22 21.97 -3.99
N PHE A 69 -0.62 21.17 -4.87
CA PHE A 69 0.82 21.25 -5.17
C PHE A 69 1.25 22.67 -5.55
N THR A 70 0.48 23.35 -6.41
CA THR A 70 0.75 24.72 -6.85
C THR A 70 0.70 25.72 -5.70
N GLU A 71 -0.29 25.62 -4.81
CA GLU A 71 -0.44 26.49 -3.64
C GLU A 71 0.73 26.29 -2.67
N ARG A 72 1.06 25.04 -2.36
CA ARG A 72 2.22 24.69 -1.54
C ARG A 72 3.53 25.21 -2.15
N LEU A 73 3.71 25.04 -3.46
CA LEU A 73 4.91 25.51 -4.18
C LEU A 73 4.98 27.04 -4.18
N TYR A 74 3.85 27.73 -4.37
CA TYR A 74 3.75 29.18 -4.27
C TYR A 74 4.13 29.67 -2.87
N HIS A 75 3.57 29.07 -1.82
CA HIS A 75 3.93 29.41 -0.43
C HIS A 75 5.42 29.17 -0.14
N ALA A 76 5.99 28.05 -0.62
CA ALA A 76 7.41 27.77 -0.48
C ALA A 76 8.28 28.83 -1.19
N ARG A 77 7.94 29.20 -2.43
CA ARG A 77 8.65 30.24 -3.19
C ARG A 77 8.53 31.62 -2.54
N SER A 78 7.34 31.99 -2.07
CA SER A 78 7.10 33.27 -1.40
C SER A 78 7.90 33.39 -0.10
N ARG A 79 7.94 32.33 0.72
CA ARG A 79 8.79 32.26 1.92
C ARG A 79 10.28 32.38 1.59
N SER A 80 10.75 31.74 0.52
CA SER A 80 12.14 31.86 0.08
C SER A 80 12.51 33.27 -0.37
N ARG A 81 11.57 34.01 -0.99
CA ARG A 81 11.80 35.40 -1.41
C ARG A 81 11.87 36.36 -0.22
N ARG A 82 11.04 36.17 0.81
CA ARG A 82 11.04 37.00 2.03
C ARG A 82 12.26 36.83 2.94
N LYS A 83 13.04 35.75 2.75
CA LYS A 83 14.28 35.49 3.49
C LYS A 83 15.53 36.11 2.83
N LYS A 84 15.38 36.67 1.63
CA LYS A 84 16.37 37.56 1.01
C LYS A 84 16.05 38.99 1.42
#